data_AF-W9XD94-F1
#
_entry.id   AF-W9XD94-F1
#
_cell.length_a   1.000
_cell.length_b   1.000
_cell.length_c   1.000
_cell.angle_alpha   90.00
_cell.angle_beta   90.00
_cell.angle_gamma   90.00
#
_symmetry.space_group_name_H-M   'P 1'
#
loop_
_entity.id
_entity.type
_entity.pdbx_description
1 polymer ?
#
loop_
_entity_poly.entity_id
_entity_poly.type
_entity_poly.pdbx_seq_one_letter_code
_entity_poly.pdbx_strand_id
1 'polypeptide(L)'
;MDRDDILKILALGTENERPQTTTLRQQALALISSTPSGEDHDHVDDLPGRLLDLLTQIIKPLFTSTKHPQLTSTGRKSLVPGPPPSIATARFLVPLDDDEQEETQKPWKRTPFTVPLLKYVLKSYPLLPASRRKSTLESHFHLLVPPILNMIDDASPQYKSEGCLLLHLLCTTLISVQGDILRRTGLAEVFVDALKTNFLLLPTLTPEEDSLLVLTELYPAYLALLDARFIKLQVAVAEGVDIATGKKVDAGATWSMGEDFMAKEALLTKLYRHGIIASLSHLSSSTDSFSNTISAQITTFLLEQIPPVFQRMGIHAAKHLQTLLPMMRMGLMDPFVLAAPEMALAMLDVLDVVVETCKPRVKDKWWTEILRGCVACWCNCLDEGQGTTSETVATPLQEQMKRVKALVKTLGDVLGKEEWEGVKRQLLEEERDLNGLFED
;
A
#
# COMPACT_ATOMS: atom_id res chain seq x y z
N MET A 1 -13.01 -9.54 -11.36
CA MET A 1 -14.40 -9.06 -11.40
C MET A 1 -14.69 -9.03 -12.86
N ASP A 2 -15.03 -10.22 -13.30
CA ASP A 2 -15.10 -10.50 -14.71
C ASP A 2 -16.54 -10.26 -15.13
N ARG A 3 -16.79 -10.26 -16.43
CA ARG A 3 -18.12 -9.93 -16.95
C ARG A 3 -19.19 -10.87 -16.38
N ASP A 4 -18.90 -12.15 -16.28
CA ASP A 4 -19.83 -13.14 -15.76
C ASP A 4 -20.11 -12.94 -14.26
N ASP A 5 -19.12 -12.50 -13.49
CA ASP A 5 -19.28 -12.23 -12.06
C ASP A 5 -20.22 -11.04 -11.83
N ILE A 6 -20.02 -9.94 -12.55
CA ILE A 6 -20.87 -8.75 -12.40
C ILE A 6 -22.29 -9.04 -12.90
N LEU A 7 -22.46 -9.83 -13.96
CA LEU A 7 -23.79 -10.24 -14.43
C LEU A 7 -24.52 -11.10 -13.39
N LYS A 8 -23.84 -12.02 -12.71
CA LYS A 8 -24.42 -12.79 -11.58
C LYS A 8 -24.86 -11.87 -10.45
N ILE A 9 -24.02 -10.92 -10.05
CA ILE A 9 -24.34 -9.96 -8.98
C ILE A 9 -25.55 -9.09 -9.37
N LEU A 10 -25.63 -8.63 -10.62
CA LEU A 10 -26.75 -7.83 -11.11
C LEU A 10 -28.05 -8.62 -11.30
N ALA A 11 -27.95 -9.94 -11.54
CA ALA A 11 -29.10 -10.83 -11.64
C ALA A 11 -29.72 -11.14 -10.27
N LEU A 12 -28.91 -11.20 -9.22
CA LEU A 12 -29.35 -11.42 -7.84
C LEU A 12 -29.97 -10.13 -7.28
N GLY A 13 -31.28 -9.96 -7.47
CA GLY A 13 -32.05 -8.93 -6.76
C GLY A 13 -32.14 -9.25 -5.27
N THR A 14 -32.20 -8.22 -4.42
CA THR A 14 -32.45 -8.39 -2.97
C THR A 14 -33.95 -8.27 -2.69
N GLU A 15 -34.47 -9.07 -1.75
CA GLU A 15 -35.92 -9.13 -1.47
C GLU A 15 -36.54 -7.80 -1.02
N ASN A 16 -35.72 -6.86 -0.51
CA ASN A 16 -36.12 -5.53 -0.04
C ASN A 16 -35.47 -4.38 -0.84
N GLU A 17 -35.21 -4.57 -2.14
CA GLU A 17 -34.60 -3.55 -3.00
C GLU A 17 -35.57 -2.38 -3.29
N ARG A 18 -35.11 -1.13 -3.19
CA ARG A 18 -35.93 0.04 -3.53
C ARG A 18 -36.22 0.08 -5.05
N PRO A 19 -37.40 0.57 -5.51
CA PRO A 19 -37.74 0.63 -6.93
C PRO A 19 -36.71 1.38 -7.81
N GLN A 20 -36.15 2.47 -7.29
CA GLN A 20 -35.09 3.22 -7.97
C GLN A 20 -33.81 2.38 -8.13
N THR A 21 -33.43 1.65 -7.09
CA THR A 21 -32.27 0.76 -7.09
C THR A 21 -32.45 -0.41 -8.07
N THR A 22 -33.63 -1.03 -8.08
CA THR A 22 -33.99 -2.08 -9.05
C THR A 22 -33.93 -1.57 -10.49
N THR A 23 -34.40 -0.35 -10.74
CA THR A 23 -34.34 0.28 -12.07
C THR A 23 -32.88 0.46 -12.52
N LEU A 24 -32.03 1.00 -11.65
CA LEU A 24 -30.60 1.17 -11.92
C LEU A 24 -29.89 -0.17 -12.17
N ARG A 25 -30.24 -1.21 -11.39
CA ARG A 25 -29.71 -2.57 -11.56
C ARG A 25 -30.08 -3.17 -12.90
N GLN A 26 -31.35 -3.06 -13.30
CA GLN A 26 -31.83 -3.56 -14.59
C GLN A 26 -31.18 -2.81 -15.76
N GLN A 27 -30.97 -1.49 -15.63
CA GLN A 27 -30.22 -0.69 -16.61
C GLN A 27 -28.76 -1.16 -16.71
N ALA A 28 -28.08 -1.38 -15.57
CA ALA A 28 -26.72 -1.92 -15.53
C ALA A 28 -26.64 -3.28 -16.23
N LEU A 29 -27.59 -4.16 -15.92
CA LEU A 29 -27.67 -5.50 -16.50
C LEU A 29 -27.85 -5.42 -18.01
N ALA A 30 -28.74 -4.55 -18.51
CA ALA A 30 -28.95 -4.37 -19.94
C ALA A 30 -27.68 -3.85 -20.66
N LEU A 31 -26.99 -2.86 -20.09
CA LEU A 31 -25.77 -2.27 -20.65
C LEU A 31 -24.60 -3.26 -20.70
N ILE A 32 -24.47 -4.15 -19.72
CA ILE A 32 -23.37 -5.14 -19.67
C ILE A 32 -23.74 -6.40 -20.49
N SER A 33 -25.01 -6.80 -20.50
CA SER A 33 -25.48 -7.98 -21.24
C SER A 33 -25.45 -7.75 -22.75
N SER A 34 -25.70 -6.52 -23.22
CA SER A 34 -25.60 -6.14 -24.64
C SER A 34 -24.17 -6.14 -25.18
N THR A 35 -23.17 -6.49 -24.36
CA THR A 35 -21.78 -6.70 -24.78
C THR A 35 -21.67 -8.08 -25.45
N PRO A 36 -21.36 -8.21 -26.75
CA PRO A 36 -21.17 -9.53 -27.33
C PRO A 36 -19.90 -10.19 -26.77
N SER A 37 -19.96 -11.50 -26.50
CA SER A 37 -18.91 -12.27 -25.80
C SER A 37 -17.75 -12.78 -26.70
N GLY A 38 -17.47 -12.14 -27.84
CA GLY A 38 -16.56 -12.68 -28.86
C GLY A 38 -15.68 -11.63 -29.57
N GLU A 39 -14.57 -12.13 -30.14
CA GLU A 39 -13.42 -11.44 -30.75
C GLU A 39 -13.72 -10.64 -32.05
N ASP A 40 -14.77 -9.82 -32.06
CA ASP A 40 -15.05 -8.92 -33.21
C ASP A 40 -14.43 -7.53 -33.01
N HIS A 41 -13.78 -7.00 -34.04
CA HIS A 41 -13.10 -5.70 -34.03
C HIS A 41 -14.02 -4.51 -33.65
N ASP A 42 -15.33 -4.61 -33.85
CA ASP A 42 -16.34 -3.60 -33.47
C ASP A 42 -16.57 -3.50 -31.94
N HIS A 43 -16.20 -4.53 -31.15
CA HIS A 43 -16.40 -4.58 -29.69
C HIS A 43 -15.63 -3.47 -28.96
N VAL A 44 -14.46 -3.14 -29.47
CA VAL A 44 -13.48 -2.27 -28.82
C VAL A 44 -13.80 -0.79 -29.05
N ASP A 45 -14.62 -0.49 -30.06
CA ASP A 45 -15.03 0.86 -30.44
C ASP A 45 -16.16 1.39 -29.54
N ASP A 46 -17.10 0.52 -29.11
CA ASP A 46 -18.28 0.93 -28.33
C ASP A 46 -18.06 0.84 -26.79
N LEU A 47 -17.08 0.06 -26.34
CA LEU A 47 -16.79 -0.11 -24.91
C LEU A 47 -16.57 1.23 -24.16
N PRO A 48 -15.81 2.22 -24.68
CA PRO A 48 -15.70 3.54 -24.05
C PRO A 48 -17.05 4.22 -23.76
N GLY A 49 -17.98 4.22 -24.72
CA GLY A 49 -19.30 4.82 -24.58
C GLY A 49 -20.12 4.13 -23.50
N ARG A 50 -20.10 2.80 -23.48
CA ARG A 50 -20.80 2.01 -22.45
C ARG A 50 -20.25 2.22 -21.05
N LEU A 51 -18.93 2.30 -20.90
CA LEU A 51 -18.33 2.62 -19.60
C LEU A 51 -18.75 4.01 -19.13
N LEU A 52 -18.86 4.99 -20.06
CA LEU A 52 -19.38 6.31 -19.75
C LEU A 52 -20.85 6.25 -19.32
N ASP A 53 -21.69 5.46 -20.00
CA ASP A 53 -23.10 5.27 -19.65
C ASP A 53 -23.25 4.64 -18.27
N LEU A 54 -22.46 3.61 -17.94
CA LEU A 54 -22.46 3.01 -16.60
C LEU A 54 -22.10 4.05 -15.53
N LEU A 55 -21.09 4.89 -15.79
CA LEU A 55 -20.67 5.91 -14.84
C LEU A 55 -21.68 7.06 -14.71
N THR A 56 -22.30 7.48 -15.80
CA THR A 56 -23.19 8.66 -15.83
C THR A 56 -24.64 8.34 -15.47
N GLN A 57 -25.17 7.21 -15.95
CA GLN A 57 -26.56 6.82 -15.76
C GLN A 57 -26.77 6.02 -14.46
N ILE A 58 -25.73 5.37 -13.92
CA ILE A 58 -25.87 4.50 -12.74
C ILE A 58 -25.04 5.02 -11.56
N ILE A 59 -23.72 5.10 -11.69
CA ILE A 59 -22.85 5.47 -10.56
C ILE A 59 -23.10 6.91 -10.11
N LYS A 60 -23.11 7.87 -11.03
CA LYS A 60 -23.26 9.30 -10.67
C LYS A 60 -24.55 9.59 -9.87
N PRO A 61 -25.75 9.08 -10.25
CA PRO A 61 -26.95 9.21 -9.44
C PRO A 61 -26.80 8.71 -7.99
N LEU A 62 -26.09 7.59 -7.79
CA LEU A 62 -25.87 7.00 -6.46
C LEU A 62 -24.99 7.87 -5.54
N PHE A 63 -24.23 8.81 -6.09
CA PHE A 63 -23.37 9.72 -5.32
C PHE A 63 -23.83 11.18 -5.38
N THR A 64 -24.97 11.48 -6.01
CA THR A 64 -25.43 12.87 -6.17
C THR A 64 -25.83 13.51 -4.83
N SER A 65 -26.34 12.72 -3.87
CA SER A 65 -26.63 13.15 -2.50
C SER A 65 -25.38 13.22 -1.61
N THR A 66 -24.31 12.48 -1.93
CA THR A 66 -23.08 12.39 -1.14
C THR A 66 -21.97 13.27 -1.74
N LYS A 67 -22.01 14.58 -1.43
CA LYS A 67 -20.98 15.53 -1.89
C LYS A 67 -19.73 15.43 -1.02
N HIS A 68 -18.56 15.31 -1.67
CA HIS A 68 -17.28 15.24 -0.98
C HIS A 68 -16.75 16.65 -0.62
N PRO A 69 -16.35 16.92 0.64
CA PRO A 69 -16.00 18.28 1.10
C PRO A 69 -14.72 18.85 0.45
N GLN A 70 -13.81 17.99 0.03
CA GLN A 70 -12.55 18.40 -0.62
C GLN A 70 -12.66 18.52 -2.16
N LEU A 71 -13.83 18.28 -2.74
CA LEU A 71 -14.05 18.34 -4.18
C LEU A 71 -14.97 19.49 -4.56
N THR A 72 -14.70 20.11 -5.71
CA THR A 72 -15.67 21.00 -6.37
C THR A 72 -16.79 20.20 -7.01
N SER A 73 -17.87 20.86 -7.42
CA SER A 73 -18.96 20.23 -8.19
C SER A 73 -18.52 19.57 -9.51
N THR A 74 -17.30 19.88 -9.98
CA THR A 74 -16.68 19.29 -11.19
C THR A 74 -15.66 18.20 -10.86
N GLY A 75 -15.54 17.78 -9.59
CA GLY A 75 -14.64 16.72 -9.16
C GLY A 75 -13.17 17.12 -9.06
N ARG A 76 -12.83 18.42 -9.12
CA ARG A 76 -11.47 18.95 -8.92
C ARG A 76 -11.22 19.26 -7.45
N LYS A 77 -9.94 19.38 -7.04
CA LYS A 77 -9.58 19.84 -5.68
C LYS A 77 -10.26 21.19 -5.36
N SER A 78 -10.95 21.26 -4.21
CA SER A 78 -11.53 22.50 -3.71
C SER A 78 -10.42 23.46 -3.23
N LEU A 79 -10.52 24.74 -3.61
CA LEU A 79 -9.63 25.80 -3.11
C LEU A 79 -10.12 26.41 -1.80
N VAL A 80 -11.37 26.13 -1.41
CA VAL A 80 -11.94 26.50 -0.13
C VAL A 80 -11.81 25.29 0.80
N PRO A 81 -11.05 25.38 1.91
CA PRO A 81 -10.93 24.28 2.85
C PRO A 81 -12.29 23.97 3.46
N GLY A 82 -12.89 22.83 3.07
CA GLY A 82 -13.95 22.22 3.87
C GLY A 82 -13.34 21.65 5.15
N PRO A 83 -14.10 21.54 6.26
CA PRO A 83 -13.62 20.81 7.42
C PRO A 83 -13.17 19.41 6.97
N PRO A 84 -12.04 18.89 7.48
CA PRO A 84 -11.61 17.54 7.15
C PRO A 84 -12.75 16.56 7.50
N PRO A 85 -13.01 15.53 6.69
CA PRO A 85 -13.88 14.44 7.08
C PRO A 85 -13.20 13.75 8.27
N SER A 86 -13.53 14.20 9.49
CA SER A 86 -12.97 13.65 10.69
C SER A 86 -13.71 12.36 11.01
N ILE A 87 -12.96 11.32 11.40
CA ILE A 87 -13.51 10.14 12.06
C ILE A 87 -14.45 10.56 13.21
N ALA A 88 -14.13 11.66 13.91
CA ALA A 88 -14.99 12.20 14.96
C ALA A 88 -16.36 12.67 14.43
N THR A 89 -16.40 13.30 13.25
CA THR A 89 -17.65 13.79 12.68
C THR A 89 -18.51 12.65 12.13
N ALA A 90 -17.90 11.64 11.52
CA ALA A 90 -18.61 10.47 10.98
C ALA A 90 -19.03 9.47 12.07
N ARG A 91 -18.24 9.28 13.14
CA ARG A 91 -18.53 8.31 14.23
C ARG A 91 -19.22 8.90 15.47
N PHE A 92 -19.00 10.18 15.80
CA PHE A 92 -19.45 10.74 17.10
C PHE A 92 -20.45 11.90 17.00
N LEU A 93 -20.57 12.56 15.84
CA LEU A 93 -21.48 13.70 15.66
C LEU A 93 -22.74 13.39 14.85
N VAL A 94 -22.82 12.21 14.23
CA VAL A 94 -24.07 11.69 13.66
C VAL A 94 -24.80 10.94 14.78
N PRO A 95 -26.05 11.32 15.13
CA PRO A 95 -26.84 10.61 16.14
C PRO A 95 -26.94 9.12 15.78
N LEU A 96 -26.68 8.25 16.75
CA LEU A 96 -26.68 6.78 16.60
C LEU A 96 -28.07 6.19 16.27
N ASP A 97 -29.14 6.99 16.32
CA ASP A 97 -30.53 6.52 16.32
C ASP A 97 -31.33 6.79 15.02
N ASP A 98 -30.71 7.32 13.96
CA ASP A 98 -31.42 7.61 12.70
C ASP A 98 -30.79 6.89 11.50
N ASP A 99 -30.85 5.55 11.50
CA ASP A 99 -30.52 4.71 10.33
C ASP A 99 -31.22 5.24 9.05
N GLU A 100 -32.46 5.71 9.16
CA GLU A 100 -33.24 6.27 8.04
C GLU A 100 -32.63 7.55 7.42
N GLN A 101 -31.88 8.35 8.20
CA GLN A 101 -31.22 9.57 7.69
C GLN A 101 -29.89 9.27 6.99
N GLU A 102 -29.04 8.39 7.52
CA GLU A 102 -27.83 7.96 6.79
C GLU A 102 -28.21 7.21 5.50
N GLU A 103 -29.30 6.43 5.54
CA GLU A 103 -29.88 5.72 4.40
C GLU A 103 -30.37 6.62 3.25
N THR A 104 -30.80 7.84 3.56
CA THR A 104 -31.21 8.84 2.57
C THR A 104 -29.99 9.60 2.03
N GLN A 105 -28.96 9.78 2.84
CA GLN A 105 -27.76 10.54 2.46
C GLN A 105 -26.78 9.73 1.59
N LYS A 106 -26.70 8.39 1.76
CA LYS A 106 -25.73 7.51 1.08
C LYS A 106 -26.40 6.32 0.36
N PRO A 107 -27.16 6.54 -0.74
CA PRO A 107 -27.88 5.47 -1.44
C PRO A 107 -26.96 4.40 -2.05
N TRP A 108 -25.69 4.75 -2.32
CA TRP A 108 -24.66 3.83 -2.79
C TRP A 108 -24.33 2.68 -1.82
N LYS A 109 -24.66 2.79 -0.52
CA LYS A 109 -24.43 1.73 0.48
C LYS A 109 -25.47 0.61 0.45
N ARG A 110 -26.70 0.89 0.02
CA ARG A 110 -27.78 -0.13 -0.09
C ARG A 110 -27.82 -0.80 -1.47
N THR A 111 -26.87 -0.47 -2.33
CA THR A 111 -26.73 -0.99 -3.68
C THR A 111 -25.59 -1.99 -3.71
N PRO A 112 -25.85 -3.31 -3.59
CA PRO A 112 -24.80 -4.32 -3.46
C PRO A 112 -23.89 -4.37 -4.70
N PHE A 113 -24.37 -3.89 -5.85
CA PHE A 113 -23.61 -3.85 -7.09
C PHE A 113 -22.74 -2.60 -7.27
N THR A 114 -22.78 -1.59 -6.39
CA THR A 114 -22.01 -0.34 -6.60
C THR A 114 -20.52 -0.58 -6.68
N VAL A 115 -19.96 -1.22 -5.65
CA VAL A 115 -18.52 -1.55 -5.60
C VAL A 115 -18.15 -2.54 -6.71
N PRO A 116 -18.87 -3.66 -6.91
CA PRO A 116 -18.64 -4.56 -8.05
C PRO A 116 -18.65 -3.86 -9.41
N LEU A 117 -19.57 -2.93 -9.64
CA LEU A 117 -19.69 -2.20 -10.90
C LEU A 117 -18.50 -1.26 -11.11
N LEU A 118 -18.06 -0.54 -10.06
CA LEU A 118 -16.85 0.28 -10.12
C LEU A 118 -15.59 -0.56 -10.39
N LYS A 119 -15.47 -1.74 -9.75
CA LYS A 119 -14.39 -2.70 -10.02
C LYS A 119 -14.41 -3.16 -11.47
N TYR A 120 -15.58 -3.53 -11.99
CA TYR A 120 -15.76 -3.93 -13.38
C TYR A 120 -15.33 -2.82 -14.35
N VAL A 121 -15.78 -1.57 -14.12
CA VAL A 121 -15.41 -0.42 -14.95
C VAL A 121 -13.89 -0.21 -14.96
N LEU A 122 -13.25 -0.23 -13.79
CA LEU A 122 -11.79 -0.05 -13.70
C LEU A 122 -11.01 -1.19 -14.36
N LYS A 123 -11.45 -2.44 -14.20
CA LYS A 123 -10.85 -3.62 -14.85
C LYS A 123 -11.11 -3.67 -16.36
N SER A 124 -12.06 -2.89 -16.88
CA SER A 124 -12.35 -2.80 -18.31
C SER A 124 -11.41 -1.85 -19.07
N TYR A 125 -10.81 -0.85 -18.42
CA TYR A 125 -9.90 0.08 -19.11
C TYR A 125 -8.64 -0.58 -19.71
N PRO A 126 -7.95 -1.51 -19.00
CA PRO A 126 -6.80 -2.21 -19.58
C PRO A 126 -7.12 -2.97 -20.88
N LEU A 127 -8.37 -3.40 -21.06
CA LEU A 127 -8.84 -4.11 -22.27
C LEU A 127 -8.92 -3.20 -23.50
N LEU A 128 -8.93 -1.87 -23.32
CA LEU A 128 -8.92 -0.92 -24.43
C LEU A 128 -7.53 -0.86 -25.11
N PRO A 129 -7.48 -0.60 -26.44
CA PRO A 129 -6.25 -0.37 -27.18
C PRO A 129 -5.46 0.79 -26.59
N ALA A 130 -4.14 0.67 -26.60
CA ALA A 130 -3.23 1.67 -26.05
C ALA A 130 -3.47 3.08 -26.62
N SER A 131 -3.88 3.18 -27.90
CA SER A 131 -4.17 4.45 -28.59
C SER A 131 -5.32 5.24 -27.97
N ARG A 132 -6.35 4.58 -27.42
CA ARG A 132 -7.53 5.25 -26.85
C ARG A 132 -7.59 5.20 -25.33
N ARG A 133 -6.92 4.22 -24.69
CA ARG A 133 -6.98 3.98 -23.25
C ARG A 133 -6.77 5.25 -22.42
N LYS A 134 -5.74 6.04 -22.74
CA LYS A 134 -5.43 7.30 -22.04
C LYS A 134 -6.57 8.31 -22.15
N SER A 135 -7.01 8.62 -23.37
CA SER A 135 -8.05 9.63 -23.62
C SER A 135 -9.37 9.23 -22.95
N THR A 136 -9.76 7.96 -23.05
CA THR A 136 -11.00 7.47 -22.44
C THR A 136 -10.95 7.59 -20.92
N LEU A 137 -9.88 7.08 -20.29
CA LEU A 137 -9.71 7.13 -18.84
C LEU A 137 -9.72 8.57 -18.32
N GLU A 138 -8.98 9.48 -18.96
CA GLU A 138 -8.94 10.89 -18.55
C GLU A 138 -10.30 11.57 -18.68
N SER A 139 -11.09 11.21 -19.70
CA SER A 139 -12.44 11.76 -19.88
C SER A 139 -13.42 11.30 -18.80
N HIS A 140 -13.29 10.04 -18.34
CA HIS A 140 -14.14 9.46 -17.29
C HIS A 140 -13.66 9.76 -15.87
N PHE A 141 -12.41 10.21 -15.71
CA PHE A 141 -11.72 10.35 -14.42
C PHE A 141 -12.53 11.10 -13.35
N HIS A 142 -13.16 12.20 -13.74
CA HIS A 142 -13.95 13.04 -12.84
C HIS A 142 -15.20 12.35 -12.25
N LEU A 143 -15.68 11.27 -12.88
CA LEU A 143 -16.80 10.45 -12.39
C LEU A 143 -16.34 9.34 -11.43
N LEU A 144 -15.07 8.94 -11.51
CA LEU A 144 -14.47 7.90 -10.68
C LEU A 144 -13.98 8.44 -9.34
N VAL A 145 -13.47 9.67 -9.32
CA VAL A 145 -12.84 10.28 -8.14
C VAL A 145 -13.80 10.42 -6.95
N PRO A 146 -15.03 10.98 -7.09
CA PRO A 146 -15.92 11.16 -5.95
C PRO A 146 -16.37 9.85 -5.29
N PRO A 147 -16.77 8.79 -6.03
CA PRO A 147 -17.08 7.49 -5.42
C PRO A 147 -15.92 6.91 -4.62
N ILE A 148 -14.71 6.92 -5.18
CA ILE A 148 -13.52 6.37 -4.52
C ILE A 148 -13.20 7.14 -3.24
N LEU A 149 -13.19 8.48 -3.28
CA LEU A 149 -12.91 9.29 -2.10
C LEU A 149 -13.98 9.13 -1.01
N ASN A 150 -15.26 9.13 -1.38
CA ASN A 150 -16.35 8.91 -0.41
C ASN A 150 -16.26 7.53 0.26
N MET A 151 -15.76 6.50 -0.43
CA MET A 151 -15.55 5.17 0.14
C MET A 151 -14.35 5.14 1.10
N ILE A 152 -13.22 5.78 0.74
CA ILE A 152 -12.03 5.88 1.61
C ILE A 152 -12.35 6.65 2.90
N ASP A 153 -13.18 7.69 2.81
CA ASP A 153 -13.56 8.53 3.96
C ASP A 153 -14.79 8.00 4.71
N ASP A 154 -15.36 6.85 4.31
CA ASP A 154 -16.52 6.27 5.00
C ASP A 154 -16.17 5.74 6.40
N ALA A 155 -17.16 5.53 7.26
CA ALA A 155 -16.96 4.98 8.59
C ALA A 155 -16.75 3.44 8.60
N SER A 156 -17.28 2.72 7.60
CA SER A 156 -17.19 1.27 7.50
C SER A 156 -15.82 0.80 7.01
N PRO A 157 -15.14 -0.14 7.72
CA PRO A 157 -13.88 -0.73 7.27
C PRO A 157 -13.97 -1.38 5.88
N GLN A 158 -15.06 -2.09 5.56
CA GLN A 158 -15.28 -2.67 4.23
C GLN A 158 -15.25 -1.60 3.13
N TYR A 159 -15.97 -0.49 3.28
CA TYR A 159 -15.97 0.55 2.25
C TYR A 159 -14.61 1.27 2.15
N LYS A 160 -13.90 1.45 3.27
CA LYS A 160 -12.53 2.00 3.27
C LYS A 160 -11.58 1.13 2.45
N SER A 161 -11.58 -0.17 2.74
CA SER A 161 -10.79 -1.18 2.04
C SER A 161 -11.11 -1.20 0.55
N GLU A 162 -12.41 -1.24 0.20
CA GLU A 162 -12.87 -1.22 -1.18
C GLU A 162 -12.51 0.08 -1.92
N GLY A 163 -12.60 1.23 -1.25
CA GLY A 163 -12.14 2.51 -1.79
C GLY A 163 -10.64 2.51 -2.07
N CYS A 164 -9.82 1.95 -1.17
CA CYS A 164 -8.37 1.81 -1.37
C CYS A 164 -8.06 0.89 -2.56
N LEU A 165 -8.72 -0.26 -2.66
CA LEU A 165 -8.58 -1.19 -3.79
C LEU A 165 -8.95 -0.52 -5.12
N LEU A 166 -10.07 0.22 -5.18
CA LEU A 166 -10.48 0.95 -6.38
C LEU A 166 -9.45 2.03 -6.76
N LEU A 167 -8.89 2.75 -5.78
CA LEU A 167 -7.81 3.70 -6.02
C LEU A 167 -6.55 3.01 -6.56
N HIS A 168 -6.17 1.86 -6.00
CA HIS A 168 -5.05 1.07 -6.49
C HIS A 168 -5.23 0.66 -7.96
N LEU A 169 -6.41 0.16 -8.33
CA LEU A 169 -6.75 -0.21 -9.72
C LEU A 169 -6.69 1.00 -10.67
N LEU A 170 -7.24 2.14 -10.24
CA LEU A 170 -7.18 3.39 -11.00
C LEU A 170 -5.74 3.84 -11.23
N CYS A 171 -4.92 3.87 -10.18
CA CYS A 171 -3.52 4.28 -10.26
C CYS A 171 -2.68 3.34 -11.12
N THR A 172 -2.88 2.01 -11.00
CA THR A 172 -2.21 1.02 -11.85
C THR A 172 -2.55 1.23 -13.33
N THR A 173 -3.81 1.53 -13.63
CA THR A 173 -4.23 1.86 -14.99
C THR A 173 -3.58 3.16 -15.47
N LEU A 174 -3.50 4.20 -14.63
CA LEU A 174 -2.82 5.46 -14.94
C LEU A 174 -1.32 5.30 -15.21
N ILE A 175 -0.65 4.43 -14.46
CA ILE A 175 0.77 4.07 -14.68
C ILE A 175 0.91 3.44 -16.07
N SER A 176 0.04 2.48 -16.42
CA SER A 176 0.10 1.78 -17.72
C SER A 176 -0.05 2.70 -18.94
N VAL A 177 -0.72 3.86 -18.78
CA VAL A 177 -0.91 4.86 -19.85
C VAL A 177 -0.01 6.09 -19.71
N GLN A 178 0.87 6.10 -18.70
CA GLN A 178 1.68 7.26 -18.32
C GLN A 178 0.83 8.55 -18.26
N GLY A 179 -0.30 8.46 -17.55
CA GLY A 179 -1.25 9.56 -17.38
C GLY A 179 -0.75 10.57 -16.34
N ASP A 180 -0.79 11.86 -16.67
CA ASP A 180 -0.37 12.94 -15.75
C ASP A 180 -1.55 13.71 -15.15
N ILE A 181 -2.76 13.16 -15.27
CA ILE A 181 -4.00 13.78 -14.81
C ILE A 181 -3.99 14.08 -13.29
N LEU A 182 -3.35 13.22 -12.49
CA LEU A 182 -3.19 13.42 -11.04
C LEU A 182 -2.39 14.68 -10.71
N ARG A 183 -1.33 14.96 -11.49
CA ARG A 183 -0.51 16.17 -11.36
C ARG A 183 -1.27 17.41 -11.84
N ARG A 184 -1.96 17.33 -12.99
CA ARG A 184 -2.70 18.46 -13.58
C ARG A 184 -3.90 18.91 -12.75
N THR A 185 -4.59 17.97 -12.09
CA THR A 185 -5.82 18.25 -11.34
C THR A 185 -5.58 18.59 -9.87
N GLY A 186 -4.37 18.35 -9.35
CA GLY A 186 -4.04 18.50 -7.93
C GLY A 186 -4.71 17.45 -7.02
N LEU A 187 -5.38 16.44 -7.58
CA LEU A 187 -6.12 15.44 -6.80
C LEU A 187 -5.22 14.44 -6.08
N ALA A 188 -3.95 14.33 -6.46
CA ALA A 188 -3.01 13.46 -5.75
C ALA A 188 -2.89 13.82 -4.26
N GLU A 189 -2.89 15.11 -3.92
CA GLU A 189 -2.83 15.56 -2.52
C GLU A 189 -4.10 15.21 -1.76
N VAL A 190 -5.27 15.31 -2.42
CA VAL A 190 -6.57 14.97 -1.82
C VAL A 190 -6.62 13.49 -1.46
N PHE A 191 -6.19 12.61 -2.37
CA PHE A 191 -6.12 11.17 -2.09
C PHE A 191 -5.08 10.84 -1.02
N VAL A 192 -3.91 11.48 -1.07
CA VAL A 192 -2.87 11.30 -0.03
C VAL A 192 -3.42 11.66 1.34
N ASP A 193 -4.14 12.77 1.46
CA ASP A 193 -4.68 13.21 2.76
C ASP A 193 -5.82 12.30 3.24
N ALA A 194 -6.70 11.84 2.33
CA ALA A 194 -7.73 10.85 2.65
C ALA A 194 -7.11 9.53 3.18
N LEU A 195 -6.11 8.97 2.48
CA LEU A 195 -5.43 7.74 2.89
C LEU A 195 -4.71 7.87 4.24
N LYS A 196 -4.03 9.00 4.48
CA LYS A 196 -3.32 9.25 5.75
C LYS A 196 -4.21 9.14 6.98
N THR A 197 -5.49 9.53 6.87
CA THR A 197 -6.41 9.47 8.02
C THR A 197 -6.65 8.04 8.52
N ASN A 198 -6.33 7.04 7.69
CA ASN A 198 -6.60 5.63 7.95
C ASN A 198 -5.37 4.83 8.41
N PHE A 199 -4.18 5.44 8.49
CA PHE A 199 -2.95 4.74 8.91
C PHE A 199 -3.02 4.16 10.33
N LEU A 200 -3.75 4.84 11.23
CA LEU A 200 -3.85 4.49 12.65
C LEU A 200 -5.13 3.71 12.99
N LEU A 201 -5.75 3.07 11.99
CA LEU A 201 -6.80 2.08 12.23
C LEU A 201 -6.15 0.80 12.77
N LEU A 202 -5.96 0.77 14.09
CA LEU A 202 -5.22 -0.29 14.80
C LEU A 202 -6.04 -0.83 15.99
N PRO A 203 -5.71 -2.04 16.49
CA PRO A 203 -6.21 -2.62 17.74
C PRO A 203 -6.23 -1.65 18.92
N THR A 204 -7.09 -1.96 19.90
CA THR A 204 -7.60 -1.12 21.00
C THR A 204 -8.72 -0.14 20.61
N LEU A 205 -8.72 0.38 19.37
CA LEU A 205 -9.78 1.26 18.85
C LEU A 205 -10.52 0.69 17.63
N THR A 206 -9.84 -0.15 16.85
CA THR A 206 -10.40 -0.83 15.67
C THR A 206 -10.11 -2.33 15.82
N PRO A 207 -11.07 -3.24 15.60
CA PRO A 207 -10.80 -4.68 15.64
C PRO A 207 -9.63 -5.07 14.73
N GLU A 208 -8.90 -6.13 15.10
CA GLU A 208 -7.73 -6.59 14.37
C GLU A 208 -8.06 -6.95 12.91
N GLU A 209 -9.15 -7.70 12.70
CA GLU A 209 -9.63 -8.08 11.36
C GLU A 209 -9.95 -6.85 10.49
N ASP A 210 -10.66 -5.86 11.05
CA ASP A 210 -11.00 -4.61 10.36
C ASP A 210 -9.76 -3.77 10.04
N SER A 211 -8.78 -3.77 10.94
CA SER A 211 -7.50 -3.09 10.76
C SER A 211 -6.74 -3.70 9.58
N LEU A 212 -6.57 -5.03 9.58
CA LEU A 212 -5.93 -5.77 8.50
C LEU A 212 -6.67 -5.59 7.16
N LEU A 213 -8.01 -5.65 7.17
CA LEU A 213 -8.85 -5.47 5.99
C LEU A 213 -8.58 -4.13 5.28
N VAL A 214 -8.46 -3.04 6.04
CA VAL A 214 -8.20 -1.71 5.47
C VAL A 214 -6.73 -1.54 5.11
N LEU A 215 -5.82 -1.88 6.03
CA LEU A 215 -4.38 -1.63 5.85
C LEU A 215 -3.81 -2.42 4.66
N THR A 216 -4.28 -3.65 4.44
CA THR A 216 -3.87 -4.50 3.30
C THR A 216 -4.09 -3.81 1.95
N GLU A 217 -5.20 -3.10 1.78
CA GLU A 217 -5.50 -2.37 0.54
C GLU A 217 -4.90 -0.95 0.54
N LEU A 218 -4.76 -0.34 1.71
CA LEU A 218 -4.31 1.04 1.87
C LEU A 218 -2.86 1.25 1.42
N TYR A 219 -1.92 0.42 1.88
CA TYR A 219 -0.50 0.58 1.57
C TYR A 219 -0.20 0.44 0.06
N PRO A 220 -0.69 -0.61 -0.63
CA PRO A 220 -0.58 -0.72 -2.07
C PRO A 220 -1.24 0.44 -2.81
N ALA A 221 -2.40 0.94 -2.35
CA ALA A 221 -3.06 2.07 -2.97
C ALA A 221 -2.25 3.37 -2.84
N TYR A 222 -1.66 3.61 -1.67
CA TYR A 222 -0.80 4.78 -1.44
C TYR A 222 0.46 4.73 -2.32
N LEU A 223 1.12 3.57 -2.40
CA LEU A 223 2.30 3.40 -3.25
C LEU A 223 1.97 3.57 -4.73
N ALA A 224 0.89 2.95 -5.21
CA ALA A 224 0.43 3.10 -6.59
C ALA A 224 0.07 4.57 -6.91
N LEU A 225 -0.52 5.30 -5.96
CA LEU A 225 -0.80 6.74 -6.11
C LEU A 225 0.48 7.57 -6.28
N LEU A 226 1.52 7.29 -5.49
CA LEU A 226 2.80 7.98 -5.65
C LEU A 226 3.43 7.66 -7.00
N ASP A 227 3.43 6.38 -7.38
CA ASP A 227 4.02 5.92 -8.63
C ASP A 227 3.29 6.53 -9.84
N ALA A 228 1.95 6.59 -9.80
CA ALA A 228 1.14 7.27 -10.82
C ALA A 228 1.38 8.79 -10.85
N ARG A 229 1.50 9.45 -9.69
CA ARG A 229 1.77 10.91 -9.61
C ARG A 229 3.13 11.26 -10.21
N PHE A 230 4.15 10.45 -9.93
CA PHE A 230 5.54 10.71 -10.28
C PHE A 230 6.04 9.84 -11.45
N ILE A 231 5.14 9.37 -12.32
CA ILE A 231 5.49 8.45 -13.42
C ILE A 231 6.54 9.05 -14.36
N LYS A 232 6.47 10.36 -14.65
CA LYS A 232 7.48 11.05 -15.49
C LYS A 232 8.88 11.03 -14.85
N LEU A 233 8.94 11.12 -13.52
CA LEU A 233 10.20 11.02 -12.78
C LEU A 233 10.74 9.59 -12.88
N GLN A 234 9.89 8.57 -12.72
CA GLN A 234 10.30 7.17 -12.84
C GLN A 234 10.85 6.83 -14.23
N VAL A 235 10.16 7.27 -15.28
CA VAL A 235 10.61 7.08 -16.67
C VAL A 235 11.97 7.76 -16.89
N ALA A 236 12.13 9.00 -16.44
CA ALA A 236 13.40 9.72 -16.56
C ALA A 236 14.56 9.02 -15.80
N VAL A 237 14.31 8.51 -14.59
CA VAL A 237 15.31 7.74 -13.84
C VAL A 237 15.69 6.45 -14.58
N ALA A 238 14.70 5.73 -15.13
CA ALA A 238 14.93 4.51 -15.89
C ALA A 238 15.71 4.75 -17.19
N GLU A 239 15.53 5.93 -17.82
CA GLU A 239 16.29 6.38 -18.99
C GLU A 239 17.68 6.94 -18.64
N GLY A 240 18.07 6.94 -17.36
CA GLY A 240 19.39 7.40 -16.91
C GLY A 240 19.57 8.92 -16.90
N VAL A 241 18.48 9.69 -16.86
CA VAL A 241 18.53 11.15 -16.79
C VAL A 241 19.04 11.59 -15.41
N ASP A 242 20.11 12.40 -15.39
CA ASP A 242 20.67 12.96 -14.16
C ASP A 242 19.72 14.03 -13.58
N ILE A 243 19.15 13.74 -12.40
CA ILE A 243 18.22 14.64 -11.72
C ILE A 243 19.04 15.55 -10.81
N ALA A 244 19.37 16.74 -11.30
CA ALA A 244 20.07 17.75 -10.51
C ALA A 244 19.18 18.26 -9.36
N THR A 245 19.60 18.04 -8.11
CA THR A 245 18.94 18.56 -6.90
C THR A 245 19.56 19.88 -6.39
N GLY A 246 20.20 20.69 -7.25
CA GLY A 246 21.05 21.84 -6.86
C GLY A 246 20.73 23.20 -7.52
N LYS A 247 20.89 24.29 -6.73
CA LYS A 247 20.64 25.77 -6.86
C LYS A 247 20.30 26.43 -8.21
N LYS A 248 19.24 27.28 -8.18
CA LYS A 248 18.60 28.01 -9.29
C LYS A 248 19.61 28.60 -10.27
N VAL A 249 19.74 28.03 -11.46
CA VAL A 249 20.40 28.73 -12.57
C VAL A 249 19.56 28.73 -13.84
N ASP A 250 18.78 27.68 -14.16
CA ASP A 250 18.00 27.68 -15.42
C ASP A 250 16.59 27.09 -15.25
N ALA A 251 15.53 27.87 -15.44
CA ALA A 251 14.14 27.41 -15.34
C ALA A 251 13.74 26.49 -16.52
N GLY A 252 14.24 25.25 -16.54
CA GLY A 252 13.98 24.21 -17.55
C GLY A 252 13.30 22.95 -17.00
N ALA A 253 13.10 21.94 -17.85
CA ALA A 253 12.40 20.69 -17.50
C ALA A 253 13.09 19.90 -16.36
N THR A 254 14.42 19.88 -16.33
CA THR A 254 15.24 19.19 -15.29
C THR A 254 14.99 19.74 -13.88
N TRP A 255 14.67 21.03 -13.76
CA TRP A 255 14.37 21.68 -12.50
C TRP A 255 13.05 21.23 -11.88
N SER A 256 12.00 21.08 -12.71
CA SER A 256 10.73 20.52 -12.26
C SER A 256 10.86 19.06 -11.80
N MET A 257 11.84 18.31 -12.32
CA MET A 257 12.09 16.92 -11.91
C MET A 257 12.77 16.85 -10.54
N GLY A 258 13.66 17.79 -10.21
CA GLY A 258 14.24 17.91 -8.87
C GLY A 258 13.19 18.22 -7.79
N GLU A 259 12.23 19.11 -8.08
CA GLU A 259 11.10 19.38 -7.18
C GLU A 259 10.18 18.16 -7.00
N ASP A 260 9.86 17.47 -8.10
CA ASP A 260 9.05 16.24 -8.08
C ASP A 260 9.77 15.13 -7.28
N PHE A 261 11.09 15.00 -7.40
CA PHE A 261 11.91 14.08 -6.61
C PHE A 261 11.80 14.37 -5.11
N MET A 262 12.01 15.63 -4.70
CA MET A 262 11.90 16.04 -3.31
C MET A 262 10.48 15.84 -2.76
N ALA A 263 9.45 16.10 -3.58
CA ALA A 263 8.06 15.87 -3.21
C ALA A 263 7.75 14.37 -3.04
N LYS A 264 8.28 13.50 -3.91
CA LYS A 264 8.17 12.04 -3.79
C LYS A 264 8.83 11.55 -2.51
N GLU A 265 10.07 11.98 -2.26
CA GLU A 265 10.82 11.65 -1.04
C GLU A 265 10.09 12.08 0.23
N ALA A 266 9.49 13.28 0.23
CA ALA A 266 8.72 13.78 1.36
C ALA A 266 7.46 12.92 1.63
N LEU A 267 6.79 12.43 0.59
CA LEU A 267 5.61 11.58 0.73
C LEU A 267 5.96 10.16 1.18
N LEU A 268 7.07 9.59 0.69
CA LEU A 268 7.60 8.31 1.18
C LEU A 268 8.03 8.41 2.65
N THR A 269 8.71 9.51 3.01
CA THR A 269 9.09 9.78 4.40
C THR A 269 7.86 9.89 5.31
N LYS A 270 6.77 10.51 4.83
CA LYS A 270 5.51 10.58 5.59
C LYS A 270 4.87 9.20 5.75
N LEU A 271 4.81 8.40 4.68
CA LEU A 271 4.30 7.03 4.74
C LEU A 271 5.10 6.18 5.74
N TYR A 272 6.44 6.21 5.66
CA TYR A 272 7.28 5.46 6.58
C TYR A 272 7.10 5.92 8.03
N ARG A 273 7.20 7.23 8.30
CA ARG A 273 7.17 7.74 9.68
C ARG A 273 5.78 7.69 10.32
N HIS A 274 4.75 8.13 9.60
CA HIS A 274 3.40 8.28 10.15
C HIS A 274 2.50 7.09 9.82
N GLY A 275 2.76 6.39 8.71
CA GLY A 275 2.04 5.17 8.36
C GLY A 275 2.58 3.97 9.11
N ILE A 276 3.88 3.69 8.97
CA ILE A 276 4.47 2.44 9.45
C ILE A 276 5.01 2.59 10.88
N ILE A 277 5.98 3.47 11.10
CA ILE A 277 6.70 3.57 12.39
C ILE A 277 5.78 4.03 13.51
N ALA A 278 4.92 5.03 13.27
CA ALA A 278 3.94 5.45 14.26
C ALA A 278 3.01 4.28 14.64
N SER A 279 2.51 3.52 13.67
CA SER A 279 1.66 2.36 13.93
C SER A 279 2.38 1.26 14.71
N LEU A 280 3.62 0.93 14.33
CA LEU A 280 4.45 -0.01 15.08
C LEU A 280 4.67 0.45 16.54
N SER A 281 4.91 1.75 16.75
CA SER A 281 5.07 2.32 18.09
C SER A 281 3.78 2.32 18.92
N HIS A 282 2.61 2.36 18.28
CA HIS A 282 1.31 2.23 18.96
C HIS A 282 0.98 0.78 19.31
N LEU A 283 1.41 -0.17 18.49
CA LEU A 283 1.23 -1.60 18.74
C LEU A 283 2.19 -2.14 19.78
N SER A 284 3.38 -1.55 19.92
CA SER A 284 4.33 -1.96 20.94
C SER A 284 4.13 -1.18 22.24
N SER A 285 4.14 -1.91 23.37
CA SER A 285 4.12 -1.31 24.70
C SER A 285 5.44 -0.64 25.08
N SER A 286 6.53 -0.91 24.35
CA SER A 286 7.85 -0.28 24.55
C SER A 286 8.38 0.26 23.22
N THR A 287 9.01 1.44 23.26
CA THR A 287 9.41 2.17 22.04
C THR A 287 10.48 1.46 21.20
N ASP A 288 11.15 0.46 21.76
CA ASP A 288 12.42 -0.07 21.22
C ASP A 288 12.40 -1.58 20.96
N SER A 289 11.27 -2.28 21.13
CA SER A 289 11.17 -3.72 20.86
C SER A 289 9.82 -4.12 20.25
N PHE A 290 9.81 -5.20 19.46
CA PHE A 290 8.61 -5.83 18.91
C PHE A 290 8.03 -6.94 19.79
N SER A 291 8.77 -7.37 20.81
CA SER A 291 8.43 -8.50 21.70
C SER A 291 7.08 -8.38 22.40
N ASN A 292 6.68 -7.15 22.75
CA ASN A 292 5.46 -6.87 23.51
C ASN A 292 4.38 -6.23 22.64
N THR A 293 4.26 -6.69 21.39
CA THR A 293 3.22 -6.19 20.48
C THR A 293 1.82 -6.65 20.89
N ILE A 294 0.84 -5.77 20.73
CA ILE A 294 -0.58 -6.06 20.91
C ILE A 294 -1.09 -7.04 19.86
N SER A 295 -0.52 -7.02 18.64
CA SER A 295 -0.91 -7.88 17.52
C SER A 295 0.33 -8.25 16.71
N ALA A 296 0.74 -9.52 16.79
CA ALA A 296 1.83 -10.04 15.98
C ALA A 296 1.50 -9.98 14.49
N GLN A 297 0.24 -10.25 14.09
CA GLN A 297 -0.18 -10.24 12.69
C GLN A 297 -0.03 -8.84 12.05
N ILE A 298 -0.51 -7.79 12.72
CA ILE A 298 -0.40 -6.42 12.20
C ILE A 298 1.05 -5.94 12.27
N THR A 299 1.80 -6.29 13.30
CA THR A 299 3.24 -5.96 13.36
C THR A 299 4.01 -6.59 12.21
N THR A 300 3.81 -7.88 11.93
CA THR A 300 4.39 -8.56 10.77
C THR A 300 4.01 -7.85 9.48
N PHE A 301 2.70 -7.61 9.26
CA PHE A 301 2.22 -6.91 8.06
C PHE A 301 2.87 -5.53 7.88
N LEU A 302 3.01 -4.74 8.95
CA LEU A 302 3.63 -3.40 8.89
C LEU A 302 5.14 -3.47 8.59
N LEU A 303 5.85 -4.48 9.12
CA LEU A 303 7.25 -4.72 8.78
C LEU A 303 7.41 -5.05 7.30
N GLU A 304 6.52 -5.86 6.73
CA GLU A 304 6.49 -6.18 5.29
C GLU A 304 6.24 -4.96 4.40
N GLN A 305 5.68 -3.86 4.94
CA GLN A 305 5.51 -2.62 4.19
C GLN A 305 6.79 -1.76 4.13
N ILE A 306 7.81 -2.03 4.96
CA ILE A 306 9.07 -1.26 4.95
C ILE A 306 9.88 -1.51 3.67
N PRO A 307 10.13 -2.75 3.22
CA PRO A 307 10.89 -3.02 1.99
C PRO A 307 10.40 -2.28 0.74
N PRO A 308 9.12 -2.32 0.34
CA PRO A 308 8.67 -1.63 -0.86
C PRO A 308 8.80 -0.09 -0.75
N VAL A 309 8.79 0.47 0.46
CA VAL A 309 9.06 1.90 0.70
C VAL A 309 10.56 2.20 0.57
N PHE A 310 11.42 1.38 1.17
CA PHE A 310 12.86 1.58 1.17
C PHE A 310 13.46 1.40 -0.23
N GLN A 311 12.97 0.44 -1.01
CA GLN A 311 13.34 0.29 -2.43
C GLN A 311 13.03 1.56 -3.23
N ARG A 312 11.92 2.24 -2.95
CA ARG A 312 11.54 3.49 -3.64
C ARG A 312 12.33 4.71 -3.18
N MET A 313 12.79 4.72 -1.93
CA MET A 313 13.65 5.77 -1.37
C MET A 313 15.13 5.60 -1.75
N GLY A 314 15.55 4.36 -2.01
CA GLY A 314 16.95 4.02 -2.28
C GLY A 314 17.87 4.46 -1.13
N ILE A 315 18.97 5.12 -1.47
CA ILE A 315 19.96 5.61 -0.50
C ILE A 315 19.38 6.63 0.50
N HIS A 316 18.29 7.31 0.16
CA HIS A 316 17.65 8.28 1.06
C HIS A 316 16.96 7.62 2.26
N ALA A 317 16.74 6.30 2.22
CA ALA A 317 16.32 5.53 3.39
C ALA A 317 17.36 5.56 4.53
N ALA A 318 18.63 5.87 4.22
CA ALA A 318 19.72 5.94 5.20
C ALA A 318 19.42 6.87 6.40
N LYS A 319 18.58 7.90 6.20
CA LYS A 319 18.15 8.84 7.26
C LYS A 319 17.26 8.20 8.33
N HIS A 320 16.78 6.98 8.10
CA HIS A 320 15.90 6.24 9.01
C HIS A 320 16.63 5.13 9.79
N LEU A 321 17.84 4.76 9.37
CA LEU A 321 18.58 3.62 9.95
C LEU A 321 18.87 3.78 11.44
N GLN A 322 19.11 5.01 11.89
CA GLN A 322 19.41 5.28 13.29
C GLN A 322 18.28 4.88 14.23
N THR A 323 17.03 4.97 13.79
CA THR A 323 15.86 4.55 14.58
C THR A 323 15.48 3.11 14.27
N LEU A 324 15.59 2.69 13.01
CA LEU A 324 15.14 1.37 12.55
C LEU A 324 16.04 0.23 13.05
N LEU A 325 17.36 0.36 12.90
CA LEU A 325 18.28 -0.76 13.13
C LEU A 325 18.36 -1.19 14.60
N PRO A 326 18.37 -0.27 15.59
CA PRO A 326 18.27 -0.69 16.99
C PRO A 326 17.00 -1.52 17.26
N MET A 327 15.87 -1.13 16.67
CA MET A 327 14.59 -1.83 16.83
C MET A 327 14.63 -3.24 16.21
N MET A 328 15.16 -3.37 14.98
CA MET A 328 15.39 -4.66 14.32
C MET A 328 16.31 -5.56 15.15
N ARG A 329 17.42 -5.01 15.64
CA ARG A 329 18.37 -5.75 16.46
C ARG A 329 17.69 -6.24 17.74
N MET A 330 17.01 -5.38 18.48
CA MET A 330 16.36 -5.77 19.74
C MET A 330 15.30 -6.84 19.51
N GLY A 331 14.52 -6.76 18.42
CA GLY A 331 13.54 -7.78 18.07
C GLY A 331 14.18 -9.14 17.74
N LEU A 332 15.26 -9.15 16.95
CA LEU A 332 15.97 -10.39 16.58
C LEU A 332 16.77 -11.01 17.73
N MET A 333 17.20 -10.20 18.70
CA MET A 333 17.88 -10.64 19.91
C MET A 333 16.93 -11.20 20.99
N ASP A 334 15.61 -11.08 20.81
CA ASP A 334 14.64 -11.61 21.77
C ASP A 334 14.70 -13.14 21.79
N PRO A 335 14.94 -13.79 22.94
CA PRO A 335 14.94 -15.26 23.04
C PRO A 335 13.62 -15.91 22.59
N PHE A 336 12.50 -15.17 22.59
CA PHE A 336 11.19 -15.67 22.17
C PHE A 336 10.79 -15.26 20.76
N VAL A 337 11.71 -14.67 19.97
CA VAL A 337 11.41 -14.21 18.60
C VAL A 337 10.83 -15.32 17.71
N LEU A 338 11.20 -16.58 17.96
CA LEU A 338 10.76 -17.75 17.20
C LEU A 338 9.34 -18.22 17.54
N ALA A 339 8.70 -17.66 18.57
CA ALA A 339 7.27 -17.87 18.81
C ALA A 339 6.38 -17.23 17.72
N ALA A 340 6.93 -16.25 16.99
CA ALA A 340 6.29 -15.60 15.84
C ALA A 340 7.26 -15.60 14.64
N PRO A 341 7.49 -16.75 13.98
CA PRO A 341 8.52 -16.90 12.95
C PRO A 341 8.31 -15.99 11.74
N GLU A 342 7.05 -15.74 11.34
CA GLU A 342 6.73 -14.82 10.25
C GLU A 342 7.20 -13.38 10.54
N MET A 343 7.05 -12.92 11.79
CA MET A 343 7.55 -11.61 12.22
C MET A 343 9.09 -11.56 12.16
N ALA A 344 9.75 -12.65 12.53
CA ALA A 344 11.19 -12.79 12.47
C ALA A 344 11.70 -12.72 11.02
N LEU A 345 11.04 -13.43 10.09
CA LEU A 345 11.34 -13.35 8.65
C LEU A 345 11.14 -11.93 8.11
N ALA A 346 10.03 -11.28 8.46
CA ALA A 346 9.77 -9.90 8.05
C ALA A 346 10.86 -8.93 8.54
N MET A 347 11.37 -9.08 9.78
CA MET A 347 12.52 -8.30 10.27
C MET A 347 13.79 -8.56 9.46
N LEU A 348 14.06 -9.81 9.07
CA LEU A 348 15.21 -10.14 8.23
C LEU A 348 15.07 -9.55 6.82
N ASP A 349 13.86 -9.55 6.24
CA ASP A 349 13.58 -8.92 4.95
C ASP A 349 13.80 -7.39 5.01
N VAL A 350 13.46 -6.76 6.14
CA VAL A 350 13.78 -5.35 6.40
C VAL A 350 15.29 -5.09 6.47
N LEU A 351 16.06 -6.00 7.09
CA LEU A 351 17.51 -5.86 7.11
C LEU A 351 18.13 -6.09 5.72
N ASP A 352 17.61 -7.04 4.95
CA ASP A 352 18.09 -7.35 3.59
C ASP A 352 17.92 -6.15 2.65
N VAL A 353 16.72 -5.54 2.63
CA VAL A 353 16.50 -4.33 1.83
C VAL A 353 17.36 -3.16 2.31
N VAL A 354 17.65 -3.03 3.62
CA VAL A 354 18.57 -2.00 4.13
C VAL A 354 20.00 -2.24 3.61
N VAL A 355 20.47 -3.49 3.65
CA VAL A 355 21.78 -3.85 3.12
C VAL A 355 21.82 -3.56 1.62
N GLU A 356 20.77 -3.88 0.88
CA GLU A 356 20.69 -3.65 -0.56
C GLU A 356 20.67 -2.15 -0.93
N THR A 357 19.79 -1.35 -0.31
CA THR A 357 19.56 0.05 -0.73
C THR A 357 20.55 1.03 -0.10
N CYS A 358 21.14 0.69 1.05
CA CYS A 358 21.99 1.58 1.83
C CYS A 358 23.44 1.08 1.96
N LYS A 359 23.92 0.23 1.04
CA LYS A 359 25.26 -0.40 1.05
C LYS A 359 26.40 0.50 1.58
N PRO A 360 26.61 1.72 1.06
CA PRO A 360 27.71 2.57 1.52
C PRO A 360 27.58 2.91 3.00
N ARG A 361 26.37 3.26 3.44
CA ARG A 361 26.13 3.65 4.83
C ARG A 361 26.16 2.47 5.78
N VAL A 362 25.77 1.28 5.30
CA VAL A 362 25.89 0.02 6.05
C VAL A 362 27.36 -0.30 6.29
N LYS A 363 28.18 -0.28 5.23
CA LYS A 363 29.63 -0.50 5.32
C LYS A 363 30.30 0.45 6.30
N ASP A 364 29.98 1.74 6.25
CA ASP A 364 30.69 2.74 7.05
C ASP A 364 30.39 2.67 8.56
N LYS A 365 29.18 2.23 8.95
CA LYS A 365 28.71 2.42 10.33
C LYS A 365 27.80 1.31 10.88
N TRP A 366 26.93 0.74 10.06
CA TRP A 366 25.77 0.00 10.58
C TRP A 366 25.89 -1.52 10.49
N TRP A 367 26.91 -2.05 9.83
CA TRP A 367 27.07 -3.50 9.64
C TRP A 367 27.14 -4.27 10.96
N THR A 368 27.77 -3.73 12.01
CA THR A 368 27.88 -4.38 13.32
C THR A 368 26.53 -4.59 14.00
N GLU A 369 25.63 -3.60 13.90
CA GLU A 369 24.28 -3.66 14.47
C GLU A 369 23.44 -4.75 13.77
N ILE A 370 23.57 -4.85 12.45
CA ILE A 370 22.90 -5.88 11.63
C ILE A 370 23.46 -7.26 11.99
N LEU A 371 24.79 -7.42 12.01
CA LEU A 371 25.45 -8.68 12.32
C LEU A 371 25.08 -9.18 13.72
N ARG A 372 25.06 -8.29 14.71
CA ARG A 372 24.70 -8.64 16.10
C ARG A 372 23.28 -9.20 16.20
N GLY A 373 22.32 -8.60 15.50
CA GLY A 373 20.95 -9.12 15.43
C GLY A 373 20.88 -10.50 14.75
N CYS A 374 21.62 -10.67 13.65
CA CYS A 374 21.67 -11.94 12.92
C CYS A 374 22.29 -13.07 13.75
N VAL A 375 23.41 -12.81 14.41
CA VAL A 375 24.10 -13.78 15.29
C VAL A 375 23.19 -14.21 16.42
N ALA A 376 22.54 -13.26 17.11
CA ALA A 376 21.62 -13.61 18.19
C ALA A 376 20.40 -14.41 17.70
N CYS A 377 19.82 -14.03 16.56
CA CYS A 377 18.71 -14.79 15.96
C CYS A 377 19.15 -16.22 15.59
N TRP A 378 20.37 -16.39 15.09
CA TRP A 378 20.95 -17.70 14.82
C TRP A 378 21.11 -18.54 16.10
N CYS A 379 21.66 -17.98 17.18
CA CYS A 379 21.78 -18.67 18.46
C CYS A 379 20.40 -19.09 19.00
N ASN A 380 19.40 -18.20 18.94
CA ASN A 380 18.03 -18.54 19.32
C ASN A 380 17.48 -19.73 18.48
N CYS A 381 17.82 -19.81 17.18
CA CYS A 381 17.43 -20.94 16.33
C CYS A 381 18.10 -22.25 16.77
N LEU A 382 19.37 -22.20 17.17
CA LEU A 382 20.09 -23.37 17.67
C LEU A 382 19.49 -23.86 18.99
N ASP A 383 19.16 -22.94 19.90
CA ASP A 383 18.55 -23.26 21.19
C ASP A 383 17.18 -23.94 21.02
N GLU A 384 16.33 -23.41 20.15
CA GLU A 384 15.01 -23.99 19.82
C GLU A 384 15.16 -25.37 19.13
N GLY A 385 16.17 -25.51 18.26
CA GLY A 385 16.47 -26.74 17.54
C GLY A 385 16.96 -27.88 18.44
N GLN A 386 17.68 -27.58 19.53
CA GLN A 386 18.10 -28.57 20.51
C GLN A 386 16.93 -29.14 21.33
N GLY A 387 15.82 -28.40 21.46
CA GLY A 387 14.62 -28.80 22.21
C GLY A 387 13.57 -29.58 21.40
N THR A 388 13.68 -29.62 20.07
CA THR A 388 12.54 -29.97 19.20
C THR A 388 12.80 -31.21 18.35
N THR A 389 12.01 -32.28 18.56
CA THR A 389 12.06 -33.55 17.79
C THR A 389 10.97 -33.68 16.73
N SER A 390 10.11 -32.67 16.56
CA SER A 390 8.96 -32.72 15.64
C SER A 390 9.29 -32.12 14.26
N GLU A 391 9.05 -32.88 13.19
CA GLU A 391 9.27 -32.46 11.78
C GLU A 391 8.48 -31.20 11.39
N THR A 392 7.35 -30.91 12.05
CA THR A 392 6.48 -29.75 11.75
C THR A 392 7.05 -28.39 12.16
N VAL A 393 7.94 -28.34 13.16
CA VAL A 393 8.61 -27.11 13.62
C VAL A 393 9.99 -26.96 12.93
N ALA A 394 10.52 -28.05 12.39
CA ALA A 394 11.81 -28.05 11.71
C ALA A 394 11.80 -27.19 10.43
N THR A 395 10.68 -27.13 9.70
CA THR A 395 10.59 -26.37 8.43
C THR A 395 10.65 -24.85 8.59
N PRO A 396 9.88 -24.18 9.47
CA PRO A 396 10.01 -22.73 9.67
C PRO A 396 11.37 -22.36 10.27
N LEU A 397 11.91 -23.20 11.17
CA LEU A 397 13.23 -22.99 11.76
C LEU A 397 14.35 -23.05 10.71
N GLN A 398 14.31 -24.04 9.82
CA GLN A 398 15.28 -24.16 8.72
C GLN A 398 15.23 -22.97 7.76
N GLU A 399 14.03 -22.49 7.42
CA GLU A 399 13.89 -21.30 6.56
C GLU A 399 14.43 -20.05 7.27
N GLN A 400 14.20 -19.91 8.58
CA GLN A 400 14.77 -18.83 9.39
C GLN A 400 16.31 -18.86 9.34
N MET A 401 16.92 -19.99 9.66
CA MET A 401 18.38 -20.16 9.66
C MET A 401 18.97 -19.88 8.27
N LYS A 402 18.32 -20.37 7.21
CA LYS A 402 18.73 -20.11 5.82
C LYS A 402 18.65 -18.61 5.49
N ARG A 403 17.60 -17.90 5.92
CA ARG A 403 17.44 -16.47 5.68
C ARG A 403 18.51 -15.65 6.41
N VAL A 404 18.79 -15.98 7.67
CA VAL A 404 19.88 -15.35 8.45
C VAL A 404 21.22 -15.56 7.76
N LYS A 405 21.52 -16.79 7.35
CA LYS A 405 22.76 -17.14 6.64
C LYS A 405 22.91 -16.35 5.33
N ALA A 406 21.84 -16.24 4.54
CA ALA A 406 21.83 -15.46 3.31
C ALA A 406 22.12 -13.97 3.57
N LEU A 407 21.49 -13.38 4.58
CA LEU A 407 21.71 -11.97 4.94
C LEU A 407 23.14 -11.71 5.42
N VAL A 408 23.69 -12.60 6.25
CA VAL A 408 25.07 -12.51 6.74
C VAL A 408 26.08 -12.61 5.59
N LYS A 409 25.82 -13.47 4.60
CA LYS A 409 26.62 -13.55 3.37
C LYS A 409 26.60 -12.25 2.57
N THR A 410 25.41 -11.69 2.32
CA THR A 410 25.26 -10.40 1.63
C THR A 410 25.97 -9.27 2.39
N LEU A 411 25.93 -9.29 3.73
CA LEU A 411 26.64 -8.32 4.56
C LEU A 411 28.16 -8.44 4.43
N GLY A 412 28.68 -9.68 4.40
CA GLY A 412 30.11 -9.94 4.15
C GLY A 412 30.59 -9.42 2.79
N ASP A 413 29.77 -9.58 1.74
CA ASP A 413 30.06 -9.04 0.41
C ASP A 413 30.15 -7.50 0.40
N VAL A 414 29.36 -6.82 1.24
CA VAL A 414 29.38 -5.34 1.37
C VAL A 414 30.66 -4.84 2.07
N LEU A 415 31.13 -5.54 3.10
CA LEU A 415 32.36 -5.17 3.82
C LEU A 415 33.61 -5.43 2.98
N GLY A 416 33.60 -6.54 2.23
CA GLY A 416 34.71 -7.00 1.43
C GLY A 416 35.54 -8.04 2.16
N LYS A 417 36.25 -8.86 1.38
CA LYS A 417 36.85 -10.12 1.86
C LYS A 417 37.80 -9.96 3.05
N GLU A 418 38.67 -8.96 3.03
CA GLU A 418 39.71 -8.81 4.06
C GLU A 418 39.13 -8.47 5.45
N GLU A 419 38.25 -7.47 5.52
CA GLU A 419 37.59 -7.08 6.76
C GLU A 419 36.66 -8.19 7.27
N TRP A 420 35.93 -8.83 6.35
CA TRP A 420 34.99 -9.91 6.69
C TRP A 420 35.67 -11.15 7.28
N GLU A 421 36.79 -11.59 6.70
CA GLU A 421 37.54 -12.75 7.22
C GLU A 421 38.11 -12.49 8.62
N GLY A 422 38.49 -11.25 8.92
CA GLY A 422 38.91 -10.85 10.26
C GLY A 422 37.78 -10.99 11.29
N VAL A 423 36.60 -10.47 10.96
CA VAL A 423 35.39 -10.54 11.81
C VAL A 423 34.94 -11.99 12.01
N LYS A 424 34.86 -12.78 10.93
CA LYS A 424 34.49 -14.20 10.98
C LYS A 424 35.42 -14.98 11.91
N ARG A 425 36.73 -14.76 11.84
CA ARG A 425 37.71 -15.42 12.70
C ARG A 425 37.46 -15.12 14.18
N GLN A 426 37.27 -13.85 14.54
CA GLN A 426 37.03 -13.44 15.92
C GLN A 426 35.76 -14.08 16.50
N LEU A 427 34.66 -14.06 15.74
CA LEU A 427 33.39 -14.63 16.20
C LEU A 427 33.47 -16.16 16.36
N LEU A 428 34.14 -16.87 15.45
CA LEU A 428 34.31 -18.33 15.54
C LEU A 428 35.27 -18.76 16.66
N GLU A 429 36.21 -17.89 17.06
CA GLU A 429 37.07 -18.10 18.24
C GLU A 429 36.26 -17.99 19.54
N GLU A 430 35.31 -17.05 19.61
CA GLU A 430 34.46 -16.83 20.78
C GLU A 430 33.33 -17.87 20.90
N GLU A 431 32.66 -18.20 19.79
CA GLU A 431 31.45 -19.05 19.80
C GLU A 431 31.46 -20.04 18.62
N ARG A 432 31.78 -21.31 18.90
CA ARG A 432 31.92 -22.36 17.89
C ARG A 432 30.61 -22.75 17.21
N ASP A 433 29.49 -22.49 17.87
CA ASP A 433 28.15 -22.81 17.37
C ASP A 433 27.76 -21.94 16.16
N LEU A 434 28.52 -20.87 15.91
CA LEU A 434 28.37 -20.01 14.73
C LEU A 434 28.99 -20.60 13.45
N ASN A 435 29.65 -21.77 13.49
CA ASN A 435 30.25 -22.38 12.29
C ASN A 435 29.22 -22.52 11.15
N GLY A 436 28.03 -23.05 11.44
CA GLY A 436 26.98 -23.23 10.42
C GLY A 436 26.46 -21.93 9.80
N LEU A 437 26.59 -20.79 10.51
CA LEU A 437 26.19 -19.48 10.02
C LEU A 437 27.16 -18.95 8.95
N PHE A 438 28.45 -19.27 9.07
CA PHE A 438 29.50 -18.75 8.21
C PHE A 438 30.04 -19.76 7.18
N GLU A 439 29.53 -20.99 7.17
CA GLU A 439 29.79 -21.99 6.12
C GLU A 439 29.20 -21.53 4.78
N ASP A 440 29.73 -22.03 3.65
CA ASP A 440 29.30 -21.59 2.31
C ASP A 440 27.88 -22.05 1.91
#